data_AF-A0A662A6N5-F1
#
_entry.id   AF-A0A662A6N5-F1
#
_cell.length_a   1.000
_cell.length_b   1.000
_cell.length_c   1.000
_cell.angle_alpha   90.00
_cell.angle_beta   90.00
_cell.angle_gamma   90.00
#
_symmetry.space_group_name_H-M   'P 1'
#
loop_
_entity.id
_entity.type
_entity.pdbx_description
1 polymer ?
#
loop_
_entity_poly.entity_id
_entity_poly.type
_entity_poly.pdbx_seq_one_letter_code
_entity_poly.pdbx_strand_id
1 'polypeptide(L)'
;EIGVRNPNNNFNQIKASKKYSVDPGVEFKENPVDFKMTSDEFFEKLYENKLLSNDIKFDVIFIDGLHLANQVDRDISNALKFINDDGFIVLHDCNPLTEWHARENYNYHFTPARGIWNGTTWKAFLKWRFNPLYNSCCIDSDLGVGIISKNHQIGKSIKPTNLFFEFSLLEENRREYLNLIDFKTFKKSLIFKKSAQS
;
A
#
# COMPACT_ATOMS: atom_id res chain seq x y z
N GLU A 1 7.61 -7.53 -2.21
CA GLU A 1 6.58 -7.41 -1.17
C GLU A 1 7.27 -7.11 0.14
N ILE A 2 6.79 -6.08 0.82
CA ILE A 2 7.23 -5.66 2.15
C ILE A 2 6.19 -6.17 3.14
N GLY A 3 6.64 -6.78 4.24
CA GLY A 3 5.75 -7.32 5.28
C GLY A 3 5.22 -8.72 4.98
N VAL A 4 6.03 -9.57 4.35
CA VAL A 4 5.58 -10.87 3.83
C VAL A 4 5.07 -11.82 4.92
N ARG A 5 5.59 -11.73 6.15
CA ARG A 5 5.33 -12.66 7.25
C ARG A 5 5.42 -14.13 6.83
N ASN A 6 4.29 -14.74 6.45
CA ASN A 6 4.24 -16.08 5.86
C ASN A 6 4.06 -15.99 4.33
N PRO A 7 5.07 -16.36 3.52
CA PRO A 7 5.01 -16.21 2.06
C PRO A 7 3.85 -16.95 1.37
N ASN A 8 3.27 -17.98 1.99
CA ASN A 8 2.15 -18.72 1.40
C ASN A 8 0.85 -17.90 1.36
N ASN A 9 0.74 -16.86 2.18
CA ASN A 9 -0.47 -16.03 2.25
C ASN A 9 -0.66 -15.15 1.00
N ASN A 10 0.44 -14.63 0.43
CA ASN A 10 0.38 -13.74 -0.72
C ASN A 10 1.60 -13.91 -1.65
N PHE A 11 2.81 -13.66 -1.15
CA PHE A 11 4.05 -13.64 -1.93
C PHE A 11 4.21 -14.81 -2.92
N ASN A 12 4.00 -16.04 -2.47
CA ASN A 12 4.19 -17.25 -3.29
C ASN A 12 3.15 -17.37 -4.42
N GLN A 13 1.96 -16.80 -4.23
CA GLN A 13 0.88 -16.84 -5.22
C GLN A 13 1.10 -15.85 -6.37
N ILE A 14 1.91 -14.81 -6.15
CA ILE A 14 2.26 -13.82 -7.17
C ILE A 14 3.17 -14.45 -8.22
N LYS A 15 2.73 -14.44 -9.48
CA LYS A 15 3.51 -14.86 -10.64
C LYS A 15 4.31 -13.69 -11.19
N ALA A 16 5.63 -13.74 -11.03
CA ALA A 16 6.57 -12.77 -11.59
C ALA A 16 7.87 -13.50 -11.96
N SER A 17 8.55 -13.03 -13.01
CA SER A 17 9.88 -13.55 -13.40
C SER A 17 10.94 -13.24 -12.36
N LYS A 18 10.79 -12.11 -11.67
CA LYS A 18 11.68 -11.64 -10.60
C LYS A 18 10.83 -10.97 -9.53
N LYS A 19 10.92 -11.46 -8.29
CA LYS A 19 10.25 -10.89 -7.12
C LYS A 19 11.15 -11.02 -5.90
N TYR A 20 10.95 -10.11 -4.95
CA TYR A 20 11.72 -10.02 -3.72
C TYR A 20 10.80 -9.86 -2.52
N SER A 21 11.17 -10.48 -1.41
CA SER A 21 10.45 -10.48 -0.14
C SER A 21 11.29 -9.80 0.95
N VAL A 22 10.65 -8.90 1.71
CA VAL A 22 11.27 -8.12 2.79
C VAL A 22 10.42 -8.26 4.05
N ASP A 23 11.00 -8.76 5.13
CA ASP A 23 10.33 -8.87 6.43
C ASP A 23 11.35 -9.08 7.58
N PRO A 24 11.25 -8.36 8.71
CA PRO A 24 12.16 -8.56 9.84
C PRO A 24 11.96 -9.91 10.59
N GLY A 25 10.84 -10.61 10.36
CA GLY A 25 10.58 -11.95 10.90
C GLY A 25 10.07 -11.97 12.34
N VAL A 26 9.43 -10.90 12.80
CA VAL A 26 8.92 -10.78 14.18
C VAL A 26 7.80 -11.78 14.45
N GLU A 27 6.91 -11.99 13.47
CA GLU A 27 5.68 -12.77 13.64
C GLU A 27 5.77 -14.20 13.10
N PHE A 28 6.77 -14.51 12.27
CA PHE A 28 6.92 -15.82 11.63
C PHE A 28 8.35 -16.34 11.80
N LYS A 29 8.51 -17.33 12.70
CA LYS A 29 9.81 -17.79 13.18
C LYS A 29 10.72 -18.31 12.07
N GLU A 30 10.16 -19.01 11.09
CA GLU A 30 10.92 -19.56 9.97
C GLU A 30 11.51 -18.45 9.08
N ASN A 31 10.82 -17.30 9.00
CA ASN A 31 11.12 -16.13 8.17
C ASN A 31 11.92 -16.45 6.87
N PRO A 32 11.32 -17.18 5.90
CA PRO A 32 12.02 -17.61 4.69
C PRO A 32 12.00 -16.54 3.58
N VAL A 33 12.07 -15.26 3.95
CA VAL A 33 12.15 -14.13 3.01
C VAL A 33 13.57 -13.90 2.52
N ASP A 34 13.71 -13.19 1.40
CA ASP A 34 15.00 -12.85 0.77
C ASP A 34 15.79 -11.87 1.64
N PHE A 35 15.12 -10.85 2.17
CA PHE A 35 15.73 -9.78 2.97
C PHE A 35 15.12 -9.72 4.37
N LYS A 36 15.85 -10.27 5.35
CA LYS A 36 15.42 -10.36 6.75
C LYS A 36 15.69 -9.07 7.52
N MET A 37 14.99 -8.00 7.14
CA MET A 37 15.19 -6.64 7.64
C MET A 37 13.90 -5.82 7.54
N THR A 38 13.90 -4.63 8.13
CA THR A 38 12.80 -3.69 7.96
C THR A 38 12.78 -3.08 6.55
N SER A 39 11.65 -2.49 6.15
CA SER A 39 11.57 -1.75 4.88
C SER A 39 12.49 -0.54 4.86
N ASP A 40 12.62 0.17 5.99
CA ASP A 40 13.52 1.32 6.13
C ASP A 40 14.97 0.90 5.84
N GLU A 41 15.47 -0.17 6.46
CA GLU A 41 16.82 -0.71 6.20
C GLU A 41 16.99 -1.22 4.76
N PHE A 42 15.96 -1.89 4.22
CA PHE A 42 15.99 -2.37 2.85
C PHE A 42 16.15 -1.22 1.85
N PHE A 43 15.31 -0.18 1.96
CA PHE A 43 15.39 0.98 1.07
C PHE A 43 16.68 1.76 1.26
N GLU A 44 17.16 1.95 2.49
CA GLU A 44 18.47 2.57 2.75
C GLU A 44 19.59 1.83 2.00
N LYS A 45 19.67 0.51 2.15
CA LYS A 45 20.68 -0.29 1.47
C LYS A 45 20.50 -0.35 -0.05
N LEU A 46 19.29 -0.16 -0.57
CA LEU A 46 19.07 0.06 -2.00
C LEU A 46 19.68 1.40 -2.45
N TYR A 47 19.44 2.51 -1.75
CA TYR A 47 20.03 3.80 -2.11
C TYR A 47 21.56 3.75 -2.08
N GLU A 48 22.12 3.08 -1.08
CA GLU A 48 23.57 2.91 -0.93
C GLU A 48 24.18 1.87 -1.89
N ASN A 49 23.37 1.26 -2.76
CA ASN A 49 23.81 0.25 -3.72
C ASN A 49 24.48 -0.98 -3.05
N LYS A 50 24.00 -1.38 -1.86
CA LYS A 50 24.59 -2.45 -1.01
C LYS A 50 23.86 -3.80 -1.10
N LEU A 51 22.61 -3.84 -1.56
CA LEU A 51 21.82 -5.08 -1.68
C LEU A 51 21.55 -5.46 -3.14
N LEU A 52 20.93 -4.54 -3.86
CA LEU A 52 20.66 -4.62 -5.29
C LEU A 52 21.16 -3.33 -5.93
N SER A 53 21.24 -3.32 -7.25
CA SER A 53 21.52 -2.08 -7.99
C SER A 53 20.58 -0.97 -7.52
N ASN A 54 21.11 0.21 -7.18
CA ASN A 54 20.30 1.38 -6.83
C ASN A 54 19.51 1.93 -8.03
N ASP A 55 19.87 1.52 -9.26
CA ASP A 55 19.12 1.78 -10.49
C ASP A 55 17.93 0.82 -10.68
N ILE A 56 17.78 -0.19 -9.81
CA ILE A 56 16.67 -1.13 -9.91
C ILE A 56 15.33 -0.40 -9.88
N LYS A 57 14.43 -0.81 -10.77
CA LYS A 57 13.03 -0.41 -10.75
C LYS A 57 12.12 -1.63 -10.69
N PHE A 58 10.99 -1.44 -10.03
CA PHE A 58 9.95 -2.46 -9.88
C PHE A 58 8.71 -2.08 -10.68
N ASP A 59 8.08 -3.06 -11.31
CA ASP A 59 6.77 -2.86 -11.95
C ASP A 59 5.64 -2.81 -10.92
N VAL A 60 5.81 -3.54 -9.82
CA VAL A 60 4.87 -3.56 -8.70
C VAL A 60 5.61 -3.62 -7.37
N ILE A 61 5.21 -2.77 -6.42
CA ILE A 61 5.67 -2.81 -5.03
C ILE A 61 4.46 -2.99 -4.12
N PHE A 62 4.43 -4.08 -3.36
CA PHE A 62 3.42 -4.32 -2.33
C PHE A 62 3.93 -3.84 -0.96
N ILE A 63 3.15 -2.98 -0.30
CA ILE A 63 3.36 -2.47 1.05
C ILE A 63 2.31 -3.11 1.96
N ASP A 64 2.74 -4.07 2.77
CA ASP A 64 1.92 -4.79 3.75
C ASP A 64 2.72 -5.05 5.04
N GLY A 65 3.61 -4.11 5.39
CA GLY A 65 4.45 -4.16 6.59
C GLY A 65 3.73 -3.66 7.83
N LEU A 66 4.41 -2.80 8.59
CA LEU A 66 3.80 -2.19 9.77
C LEU A 66 2.77 -1.14 9.34
N HIS A 67 1.49 -1.41 9.58
CA HIS A 67 0.35 -0.55 9.20
C HIS A 67 0.20 0.73 10.04
N LEU A 68 1.30 1.35 10.49
CA LEU A 68 1.25 2.66 11.12
C LEU A 68 1.44 3.76 10.09
N ALA A 69 0.60 4.80 10.13
CA ALA A 69 0.55 5.85 9.12
C ALA A 69 1.93 6.48 8.84
N ASN A 70 2.73 6.69 9.87
CA ASN A 70 4.09 7.24 9.73
C ASN A 70 5.04 6.27 9.02
N GLN A 71 4.93 4.96 9.23
CA GLN A 71 5.73 3.96 8.53
C GLN A 71 5.26 3.83 7.08
N VAL A 72 3.96 3.65 6.86
CA VAL A 72 3.38 3.50 5.53
C VAL A 72 3.67 4.71 4.66
N ASP A 73 3.61 5.93 5.20
CA ASP A 73 3.97 7.15 4.47
C ASP A 73 5.44 7.15 3.98
N ARG A 74 6.38 6.67 4.82
CA ARG A 74 7.78 6.49 4.42
C ARG A 74 7.94 5.40 3.38
N ASP A 75 7.24 4.27 3.55
CA ASP A 75 7.26 3.17 2.60
C ASP A 75 6.74 3.59 1.21
N ILE A 76 5.65 4.37 1.15
CA ILE A 76 5.15 4.95 -0.11
C ILE A 76 6.19 5.88 -0.71
N SER A 77 6.75 6.80 0.08
CA SER A 77 7.75 7.76 -0.39
C SER A 77 8.97 7.06 -0.98
N ASN A 78 9.46 6.00 -0.33
CA ASN A 78 10.58 5.21 -0.82
C ASN A 78 10.20 4.38 -2.04
N ALA A 79 9.05 3.70 -2.03
CA ALA A 79 8.56 2.92 -3.15
C ALA A 79 8.44 3.77 -4.42
N LEU A 80 7.99 5.02 -4.32
CA LEU A 80 7.91 5.94 -5.46
C LEU A 80 9.26 6.25 -6.13
N LYS A 81 10.37 6.12 -5.40
CA LYS A 81 11.73 6.31 -5.97
C LYS A 81 12.23 5.06 -6.70
N PHE A 82 11.73 3.88 -6.35
CA PHE A 82 12.12 2.60 -6.94
C PHE A 82 11.03 1.97 -7.84
N ILE A 83 9.88 2.61 -8.05
CA ILE A 83 8.86 2.14 -8.98
C ILE A 83 9.13 2.63 -10.41
N ASN A 84 8.92 1.77 -11.39
CA ASN A 84 8.82 2.14 -12.80
C ASN A 84 7.71 3.17 -13.03
N ASP A 85 7.84 3.95 -14.10
CA ASP A 85 6.89 5.02 -14.40
C ASP A 85 5.49 4.50 -14.80
N ASP A 86 5.41 3.28 -15.35
CA ASP A 86 4.15 2.57 -15.57
C ASP A 86 3.75 1.62 -14.43
N GLY A 87 4.53 1.58 -13.35
CA GLY A 87 4.33 0.64 -12.27
C GLY A 87 3.24 1.04 -11.29
N PHE A 88 2.93 0.12 -10.38
CA PHE A 88 1.92 0.29 -9.33
C PHE A 88 2.51 0.04 -7.94
N ILE A 89 2.20 0.94 -7.01
CA ILE A 89 2.37 0.68 -5.59
C ILE A 89 1.02 0.22 -5.04
N VAL A 90 1.02 -0.93 -4.38
CA VAL A 90 -0.16 -1.59 -3.82
C VAL A 90 -0.05 -1.59 -2.31
N LEU A 91 -1.08 -1.09 -1.64
CA LEU A 91 -1.17 -0.99 -0.19
C LEU A 91 -2.31 -1.86 0.31
N HIS A 92 -2.06 -2.63 1.37
CA HIS A 92 -3.11 -3.35 2.08
C HIS A 92 -3.82 -2.44 3.09
N ASP A 93 -5.04 -2.80 3.51
CA ASP A 93 -5.73 -2.19 4.65
C ASP A 93 -6.04 -0.68 4.59
N CYS A 94 -6.40 -0.18 3.40
CA CYS A 94 -6.74 1.22 3.16
C CYS A 94 -8.21 1.61 3.43
N ASN A 95 -9.13 0.65 3.63
CA ASN A 95 -10.58 0.86 3.80
C ASN A 95 -11.11 0.19 5.09
N PRO A 96 -10.63 0.60 6.29
CA PRO A 96 -11.07 0.00 7.55
C PRO A 96 -12.58 0.13 7.76
N LEU A 97 -13.22 -0.96 8.19
CA LEU A 97 -14.69 -1.00 8.38
C LEU A 97 -15.16 -0.06 9.49
N THR A 98 -14.44 -0.02 10.61
CA THR A 98 -14.75 0.85 11.76
C THR A 98 -13.46 1.40 12.37
N GLU A 99 -13.59 2.41 13.22
CA GLU A 99 -12.43 3.01 13.92
C GLU A 99 -11.66 1.97 14.75
N TRP A 100 -12.34 0.96 15.29
CA TRP A 100 -11.70 -0.14 16.03
C TRP A 100 -10.77 -0.99 15.17
N HIS A 101 -11.07 -1.11 13.88
CA HIS A 101 -10.17 -1.77 12.94
C HIS A 101 -8.96 -0.88 12.63
N ALA A 102 -9.15 0.44 12.65
CA ALA A 102 -8.14 1.44 12.37
C ALA A 102 -7.26 1.86 13.57
N ARG A 103 -7.33 1.09 14.68
CA ARG A 103 -6.56 1.37 15.91
C ARG A 103 -5.06 1.24 15.66
N GLU A 104 -4.23 1.92 16.44
CA GLU A 104 -2.77 1.77 16.32
C GLU A 104 -2.24 0.53 17.05
N ASN A 105 -2.88 0.13 18.14
CA ASN A 105 -2.42 -1.01 18.94
C ASN A 105 -2.88 -2.35 18.34
N TYR A 106 -1.97 -3.00 17.62
CA TYR A 106 -2.17 -4.33 17.02
C TYR A 106 -2.64 -5.39 18.04
N ASN A 107 -1.95 -5.47 19.19
CA ASN A 107 -2.14 -6.51 20.21
C ASN A 107 -3.40 -6.32 21.08
N TYR A 108 -4.13 -5.22 20.91
CA TYR A 108 -5.33 -4.96 21.70
C TYR A 108 -6.56 -5.65 21.09
N HIS A 109 -6.79 -6.90 21.50
CA HIS A 109 -7.86 -7.75 20.97
C HIS A 109 -9.22 -7.61 21.70
N PHE A 110 -9.26 -6.94 22.85
CA PHE A 110 -10.50 -6.67 23.60
C PHE A 110 -11.26 -5.48 23.02
N THR A 111 -11.57 -5.56 21.72
CA THR A 111 -12.28 -4.52 20.96
C THR A 111 -13.37 -5.15 20.10
N PRO A 112 -14.35 -4.36 19.60
CA PRO A 112 -15.30 -4.84 18.61
C PRO A 112 -14.67 -5.45 17.35
N ALA A 113 -13.46 -5.02 16.95
CA ALA A 113 -12.72 -5.56 15.81
C ALA A 113 -11.96 -6.87 16.13
N ARG A 114 -11.89 -7.28 17.39
CA ARG A 114 -11.18 -8.49 17.86
C ARG A 114 -9.73 -8.53 17.33
N GLY A 115 -9.38 -9.58 16.59
CA GLY A 115 -8.07 -9.76 15.96
C GLY A 115 -7.89 -9.04 14.64
N ILE A 116 -8.96 -8.54 14.01
CA ILE A 116 -8.86 -7.84 12.73
C ILE A 116 -8.26 -6.46 12.98
N TRP A 117 -7.24 -6.11 12.21
CA TRP A 117 -6.48 -4.88 12.39
C TRP A 117 -6.01 -4.39 11.03
N ASN A 118 -6.41 -3.16 10.68
CA ASN A 118 -5.97 -2.46 9.48
C ASN A 118 -4.90 -1.39 9.79
N GLY A 119 -4.63 -1.17 11.08
CA GLY A 119 -3.82 -0.07 11.54
C GLY A 119 -4.31 1.29 11.04
N THR A 120 -3.39 2.20 10.80
CA THR A 120 -3.65 3.55 10.32
C THR A 120 -3.20 3.76 8.88
N THR A 121 -3.07 2.69 8.08
CA THR A 121 -2.69 2.73 6.65
C THR A 121 -3.57 3.67 5.84
N TRP A 122 -4.88 3.68 6.10
CA TRP A 122 -5.83 4.61 5.45
C TRP A 122 -5.44 6.09 5.59
N LYS A 123 -4.80 6.49 6.70
CA LYS A 123 -4.38 7.88 6.95
C LYS A 123 -3.24 8.25 5.99
N ALA A 124 -2.24 7.37 5.86
CA ALA A 124 -1.16 7.54 4.90
C ALA A 124 -1.71 7.55 3.48
N PHE A 125 -2.59 6.61 3.13
CA PHE A 125 -3.20 6.57 1.81
C PHE A 125 -3.98 7.87 1.50
N LEU A 126 -4.82 8.35 2.41
CA LEU A 126 -5.56 9.60 2.26
C LEU A 126 -4.62 10.80 2.08
N LYS A 127 -3.51 10.87 2.84
CA LYS A 127 -2.48 11.89 2.63
C LYS A 127 -1.95 11.88 1.19
N TRP A 128 -1.69 10.70 0.63
CA TRP A 128 -1.21 10.57 -0.75
C TRP A 128 -2.28 10.81 -1.81
N ARG A 129 -3.58 10.65 -1.48
CA ARG A 129 -4.69 11.10 -2.35
C ARG A 129 -4.68 12.61 -2.58
N PHE A 130 -4.01 13.39 -1.73
CA PHE A 130 -3.90 14.85 -1.91
C PHE A 130 -2.83 15.26 -2.92
N ASN A 131 -1.94 14.35 -3.30
CA ASN A 131 -0.80 14.70 -4.13
C ASN A 131 -1.18 14.70 -5.63
N PRO A 132 -1.17 15.86 -6.32
CA PRO A 132 -1.59 15.97 -7.72
C PRO A 132 -0.61 15.34 -8.71
N LEU A 133 0.60 14.95 -8.28
CA LEU A 133 1.58 14.27 -9.12
C LEU A 133 1.26 12.80 -9.33
N TYR A 134 0.36 12.22 -8.53
CA TYR A 134 0.04 10.81 -8.56
C TYR A 134 -1.44 10.56 -8.76
N ASN A 135 -1.73 9.43 -9.38
CA ASN A 135 -3.08 8.92 -9.54
C ASN A 135 -3.29 7.79 -8.54
N SER A 136 -4.47 7.75 -7.93
CA SER A 136 -4.73 6.81 -6.85
C SER A 136 -6.21 6.46 -6.69
N CYS A 137 -6.44 5.21 -6.29
CA CYS A 137 -7.76 4.67 -5.97
C CYS A 137 -7.63 3.59 -4.90
N CYS A 138 -8.71 3.31 -4.19
CA CYS A 138 -8.80 2.15 -3.30
C CYS A 138 -9.77 1.16 -3.92
N ILE A 139 -9.34 -0.08 -4.09
CA ILE A 139 -10.21 -1.15 -4.55
C ILE A 139 -10.98 -1.67 -3.34
N ASP A 140 -12.32 -1.71 -3.44
CA ASP A 140 -13.22 -2.18 -2.39
C ASP A 140 -13.22 -3.72 -2.31
N SER A 141 -12.14 -4.26 -1.80
CA SER A 141 -11.92 -5.67 -1.53
C SER A 141 -10.91 -5.79 -0.41
N ASP A 142 -11.01 -6.85 0.39
CA ASP A 142 -10.00 -7.18 1.40
C ASP A 142 -9.68 -6.01 2.35
N LEU A 143 -10.73 -5.35 2.88
CA LEU A 143 -10.61 -4.17 3.74
C LEU A 143 -9.84 -3.00 3.12
N GLY A 144 -9.76 -2.96 1.79
CA GLY A 144 -9.27 -1.85 0.99
C GLY A 144 -7.87 -2.06 0.45
N VAL A 145 -7.76 -2.21 -0.87
CA VAL A 145 -6.46 -2.28 -1.55
C VAL A 145 -6.16 -0.93 -2.19
N GLY A 146 -5.30 -0.14 -1.55
CA GLY A 146 -4.84 1.14 -2.09
C GLY A 146 -3.91 0.95 -3.27
N ILE A 147 -4.12 1.72 -4.34
CA ILE A 147 -3.27 1.72 -5.53
C ILE A 147 -2.76 3.14 -5.77
N ILE A 148 -1.46 3.29 -5.96
CA ILE A 148 -0.81 4.54 -6.36
C ILE A 148 -0.03 4.27 -7.66
N SER A 149 -0.15 5.17 -8.62
CA SER A 149 0.61 5.12 -9.86
C SER A 149 0.99 6.53 -10.32
N LYS A 150 2.14 6.64 -10.99
CA LYS A 150 2.58 7.90 -11.63
C LYS A 150 1.70 8.22 -12.84
N ASN A 151 1.58 7.28 -13.77
CA ASN A 151 1.08 7.58 -15.13
C ASN A 151 -0.26 6.94 -15.51
N HIS A 152 -0.82 6.03 -14.72
CA HIS A 152 -2.14 5.45 -14.98
C HIS A 152 -3.25 6.23 -14.30
N GLN A 153 -4.23 6.68 -15.09
CA GLN A 153 -5.35 7.51 -14.65
C GLN A 153 -6.43 6.71 -13.90
N ILE A 154 -6.05 6.07 -12.79
CA ILE A 154 -6.92 5.22 -11.97
C ILE A 154 -7.81 6.01 -11.00
N GLY A 155 -7.52 7.31 -10.84
CA GLY A 155 -8.22 8.23 -9.97
C GLY A 155 -7.45 9.51 -9.79
N LYS A 156 -8.14 10.66 -9.81
CA LYS A 156 -7.49 11.96 -9.59
C LYS A 156 -7.21 12.19 -8.11
N SER A 157 -6.25 13.05 -7.83
CA SER A 157 -6.08 13.60 -6.49
C SER A 157 -7.30 14.43 -6.08
N ILE A 158 -7.47 14.59 -4.77
CA ILE A 158 -8.47 15.47 -4.17
C ILE A 158 -7.77 16.61 -3.41
N LYS A 159 -8.49 17.68 -3.08
CA LYS A 159 -7.91 18.75 -2.26
C LYS A 159 -7.62 18.23 -0.84
N PRO A 160 -6.57 18.75 -0.16
CA PRO A 160 -6.33 18.42 1.23
C PRO A 160 -7.58 18.70 2.08
N THR A 161 -8.05 17.67 2.77
CA THR A 161 -9.22 17.67 3.65
C THR A 161 -8.98 16.66 4.77
N ASN A 162 -9.76 16.70 5.85
CA ASN A 162 -9.59 15.80 7.00
C ASN A 162 -8.11 15.70 7.46
N LEU A 163 -7.45 16.85 7.63
CA LEU A 163 -5.99 16.92 7.88
C LEU A 163 -5.57 16.31 9.23
N PHE A 164 -6.52 16.16 10.16
CA PHE A 164 -6.33 15.48 11.43
C PHE A 164 -6.70 13.99 11.39
N PHE A 165 -7.12 13.49 10.22
CA PHE A 165 -7.45 12.09 9.98
C PHE A 165 -8.50 11.54 10.96
N GLU A 166 -9.58 12.30 11.14
CA GLU A 166 -10.76 11.90 11.91
C GLU A 166 -11.48 10.76 11.17
N PHE A 167 -11.77 9.67 11.89
CA PHE A 167 -12.40 8.49 11.29
C PHE A 167 -13.84 8.75 10.88
N SER A 168 -14.60 9.55 11.65
CA SER A 168 -15.97 9.95 11.30
C SER A 168 -16.05 10.61 9.92
N LEU A 169 -15.11 11.51 9.62
CA LEU A 169 -15.03 12.15 8.30
C LEU A 169 -14.66 11.16 7.20
N LEU A 170 -13.80 10.17 7.47
CA LEU A 170 -13.57 9.06 6.54
C LEU A 170 -14.86 8.27 6.30
N GLU A 171 -15.60 7.93 7.35
CA GLU A 171 -16.83 7.14 7.26
C GLU A 171 -17.88 7.84 6.40
N GLU A 172 -18.11 9.13 6.64
CA GLU A 172 -19.05 9.96 5.89
C GLU A 172 -18.65 10.14 4.41
N ASN A 173 -17.35 10.27 4.13
CA ASN A 173 -16.83 10.64 2.80
C ASN A 173 -16.03 9.53 2.12
N ARG A 174 -16.18 8.28 2.58
CA ARG A 174 -15.33 7.12 2.25
C ARG A 174 -15.09 6.96 0.75
N ARG A 175 -16.17 7.05 -0.02
CA ARG A 175 -16.10 6.88 -1.48
C ARG A 175 -15.24 7.94 -2.15
N GLU A 176 -15.33 9.19 -1.73
CA GLU A 176 -14.53 10.29 -2.27
C GLU A 176 -13.09 10.23 -1.76
N TYR A 177 -12.93 10.15 -0.43
CA TYR A 177 -11.65 10.18 0.25
C TYR A 177 -10.73 9.06 -0.19
N LEU A 178 -11.27 7.87 -0.44
CA LEU A 178 -10.48 6.74 -0.92
C LEU A 178 -10.53 6.56 -2.44
N ASN A 179 -11.43 7.27 -3.14
CA ASN A 179 -11.81 6.94 -4.53
C ASN A 179 -12.09 5.44 -4.61
N LEU A 180 -13.02 5.03 -3.74
CA LEU A 180 -13.36 3.65 -3.49
C LEU A 180 -14.12 3.10 -4.72
N ILE A 181 -13.54 2.12 -5.37
CA ILE A 181 -14.05 1.54 -6.61
C ILE A 181 -14.00 0.01 -6.57
N ASP A 182 -14.86 -0.66 -7.32
CA ASP A 182 -14.75 -2.10 -7.50
C ASP A 182 -13.59 -2.47 -8.44
N PHE A 183 -13.14 -3.72 -8.38
CA PHE A 183 -12.04 -4.22 -9.21
C PHE A 183 -12.34 -4.16 -10.72
N LYS A 184 -13.61 -4.27 -11.11
CA LYS A 184 -14.03 -4.21 -12.51
C LYS A 184 -13.83 -2.80 -13.07
N THR A 185 -14.13 -1.78 -12.28
CA THR A 185 -13.97 -0.36 -12.59
C THR A 185 -12.49 -0.02 -12.67
N PHE A 186 -11.68 -0.50 -11.72
CA PHE A 186 -10.22 -0.40 -11.80
C PHE A 186 -9.68 -0.97 -13.12
N LYS A 187 -10.06 -2.19 -13.49
CA LYS A 187 -9.62 -2.81 -14.75
C LYS A 187 -10.00 -1.98 -15.99
N LYS A 188 -11.23 -1.46 -16.03
CA LYS A 188 -11.67 -0.60 -17.13
C LYS A 188 -10.81 0.67 -17.23
N SER A 189 -10.45 1.29 -16.10
CA SER A 189 -9.61 2.51 -16.10
C SER A 189 -8.25 2.30 -16.77
N LEU A 190 -7.70 1.08 -16.73
CA LEU A 190 -6.43 0.74 -17.38
C LEU A 190 -6.57 0.47 -18.89
N ILE A 191 -7.73 -0.04 -19.33
CA ILE A 191 -7.97 -0.41 -20.74
C ILE A 191 -8.20 0.82 -21.61
N PHE A 192 -8.93 1.83 -21.12
CA PHE A 192 -9.20 3.06 -21.88
C PHE A 192 -7.93 3.81 -22.33
N LYS A 193 -6.78 3.55 -21.70
CA LYS A 193 -5.48 4.08 -22.08
C LYS A 193 -4.90 3.43 -23.35
N LYS A 194 -5.13 2.12 -23.57
CA LYS A 194 -4.61 1.41 -24.75
C LYS A 194 -5.27 1.84 -26.06
N SER A 195 -6.55 2.21 -26.02
CA SER A 195 -7.32 2.65 -27.19
C SER A 195 -7.14 4.14 -27.54
N ALA A 196 -6.57 4.94 -26.64
CA ALA A 196 -6.30 6.37 -26.87
C ALA A 196 -4.85 6.64 -27.32
N GLN A 197 -4.00 5.61 -27.35
CA GLN A 197 -2.60 5.66 -27.80
C GLN A 197 -2.35 4.81 -29.07
N SER A 198 -3.42 4.29 -29.68
CA SER A 198 -3.44 3.60 -30.99
C SER A 198 -4.17 4.46 -32.01
#